data_AF-Q6QF61-F1
#
_entry.id   AF-Q6QF61-F1
#
_cell.length_a   1.000
_cell.length_b   1.000
_cell.length_c   1.000
_cell.angle_alpha   90.00
_cell.angle_beta   90.00
_cell.angle_gamma   90.00
#
_symmetry.space_group_name_H-M   'P 1'
#
loop_
_entity.id
_entity.type
_entity.pdbx_description
1 polymer ?
#
loop_
_entity_poly.entity_id
_entity_poly.type
_entity_poly.pdbx_seq_one_letter_code
_entity_poly.pdbx_strand_id
1 'polypeptide(L)'
;MRNDKDKYLLFYLMKNIQLVLLIALFGFAAADITIYKSKRCECSSFIKSECDKWYDCKWNESSCLEKECSDYTTEDKCTGECQWKGGKCIDEKKECEDMPNEESCSNMAECGWKDNKCIEFTQCSDFTVTKAERCSVLKGENGERCQAKGVSVTTLFYKHLAVAAGFQCENKVYVDCSKFVTEATCKGDATATAKCQWKSDGKCYAFELKTCRDADGFNQMCDPKYCKKDGQLCVNRSCSDITTQAQCTSLPKIDSNKSILCKWGTDNKCATATDATHLNEQTCNDVTFGSYHWVTNTCQQCSSNWILSIMSLIVLVALI
;
A
#
# COMPACT_ATOMS: atom_id res chain seq x y z
N MET A 1 19.58 -35.34 -57.79
CA MET A 1 20.11 -35.70 -56.46
C MET A 1 20.45 -34.47 -55.60
N ARG A 2 19.55 -33.48 -55.51
CA ARG A 2 19.59 -32.38 -54.53
C ARG A 2 18.15 -32.22 -54.06
N ASN A 3 17.78 -32.82 -52.93
CA ASN A 3 16.58 -32.41 -52.17
C ASN A 3 16.38 -33.09 -50.81
N ASP A 4 17.18 -34.10 -50.44
CA ASP A 4 16.94 -34.78 -49.15
C ASP A 4 17.58 -34.08 -47.95
N LYS A 5 18.65 -33.30 -48.12
CA LYS A 5 19.32 -32.65 -46.96
C LYS A 5 18.47 -31.55 -46.31
N ASP A 6 17.63 -30.85 -47.07
CA ASP A 6 16.83 -29.73 -46.56
C ASP A 6 15.63 -30.23 -45.72
N LYS A 7 15.11 -31.44 -46.00
CA LYS A 7 14.03 -32.05 -45.21
C LYS A 7 14.49 -32.45 -43.80
N TYR A 8 15.72 -32.93 -43.66
CA TYR A 8 16.25 -33.30 -42.34
C TYR A 8 16.51 -32.07 -41.46
N LEU A 9 16.94 -30.95 -42.03
CA LEU A 9 17.17 -29.72 -41.29
C LEU A 9 15.86 -29.13 -40.75
N LEU A 10 14.80 -29.13 -41.57
CA LEU A 10 13.46 -28.67 -41.16
C LEU A 10 12.87 -29.54 -40.05
N PHE A 11 13.02 -30.87 -40.15
CA PHE A 11 12.52 -31.79 -39.12
C PHE A 11 13.27 -31.64 -37.78
N TYR A 12 14.58 -31.37 -37.84
CA TYR A 12 15.40 -31.11 -36.66
C TYR A 12 15.07 -29.77 -36.00
N LEU A 13 14.81 -28.73 -36.80
CA LEU A 13 14.37 -27.42 -36.32
C LEU A 13 12.99 -27.53 -35.63
N MET A 14 12.02 -28.23 -36.23
CA MET A 14 10.69 -28.40 -35.64
C MET A 14 10.72 -29.18 -34.31
N LYS A 15 11.55 -30.23 -34.20
CA LYS A 15 11.70 -30.99 -32.94
C LYS A 15 12.33 -30.17 -31.82
N ASN A 16 13.33 -29.34 -32.14
CA ASN A 16 13.97 -28.49 -31.13
C ASN A 16 13.05 -27.33 -30.70
N ILE A 17 12.24 -26.78 -31.61
CA ILE A 17 11.23 -25.77 -31.28
C ILE A 17 10.17 -26.33 -30.32
N GLN A 18 9.68 -27.56 -30.55
CA GLN A 18 8.74 -28.20 -29.62
C GLN A 18 9.34 -28.47 -28.23
N LEU A 19 10.63 -28.84 -28.17
CA LEU A 19 11.31 -29.07 -26.89
C LEU A 19 11.52 -27.76 -26.11
N VAL A 20 11.89 -26.67 -26.79
CA VAL A 20 12.04 -25.34 -26.18
C VAL A 20 10.70 -24.80 -25.68
N LEU A 21 9.61 -25.01 -26.44
CA LEU A 21 8.25 -24.66 -26.02
C LEU A 21 7.78 -25.47 -24.81
N LEU A 22 8.08 -26.78 -24.76
CA LEU A 22 7.79 -27.62 -23.58
C LEU A 22 8.57 -27.15 -22.35
N ILE A 23 9.87 -26.83 -22.48
CA ILE A 23 10.69 -26.32 -21.37
C ILE A 23 10.18 -24.94 -20.90
N ALA A 24 9.75 -24.07 -21.81
CA ALA A 24 9.14 -22.79 -21.46
C ALA A 24 7.79 -22.96 -20.74
N LEU A 25 6.98 -23.95 -21.11
CA LEU A 25 5.69 -24.26 -20.47
C LEU A 25 5.83 -24.92 -19.09
N PHE A 26 6.89 -25.68 -18.83
CA PHE A 26 7.17 -26.24 -17.50
C PHE A 26 7.99 -25.31 -16.59
N GLY A 27 8.56 -24.24 -17.15
CA GLY A 27 9.34 -23.22 -16.44
C GLY A 27 8.51 -22.16 -15.73
N PHE A 28 7.17 -22.19 -15.83
CA PHE A 28 6.29 -21.39 -14.98
C PHE A 28 6.32 -21.96 -13.56
N ALA A 29 7.44 -21.75 -12.86
CA ALA A 29 7.49 -21.87 -11.42
C ALA A 29 6.30 -21.10 -10.86
N ALA A 30 5.51 -21.76 -10.02
CA ALA A 30 4.33 -21.15 -9.43
C ALA A 30 4.74 -19.81 -8.81
N ALA A 31 4.29 -18.71 -9.42
CA ALA A 31 4.66 -17.38 -8.98
C ALA A 31 4.00 -17.12 -7.62
N ASP A 32 4.77 -16.55 -6.70
CA ASP A 32 4.24 -16.10 -5.41
C ASP A 32 3.04 -15.17 -5.63
N ILE A 33 1.93 -15.41 -4.93
CA ILE A 33 0.79 -14.50 -4.99
C ILE A 33 1.14 -13.20 -4.26
N THR A 34 1.28 -12.12 -5.04
CA THR A 34 1.39 -10.75 -4.53
C THR A 34 0.02 -10.08 -4.56
N ILE A 35 -0.49 -9.76 -3.37
CA ILE A 35 -1.70 -8.98 -3.13
C ILE A 35 -1.39 -7.50 -3.26
N TYR A 36 -2.24 -6.76 -3.96
CA TYR A 36 -2.16 -5.31 -4.10
C TYR A 36 -3.36 -4.66 -3.42
N LYS A 37 -3.14 -3.97 -2.31
CA LYS A 37 -4.21 -3.33 -1.51
C LYS A 37 -4.96 -2.24 -2.26
N SER A 38 -4.30 -1.62 -3.26
CA SER A 38 -4.90 -0.60 -4.11
C SER A 38 -5.73 -1.17 -5.26
N LYS A 39 -5.71 -2.49 -5.50
CA LYS A 39 -6.45 -3.15 -6.58
C LYS A 39 -7.62 -3.94 -6.01
N ARG A 40 -8.61 -3.23 -5.46
CA ARG A 40 -9.87 -3.86 -5.05
C ARG A 40 -10.66 -4.30 -6.29
N CYS A 41 -11.50 -5.31 -6.15
CA CYS A 41 -12.43 -5.74 -7.17
C CYS A 41 -13.40 -4.61 -7.51
N GLU A 42 -13.59 -4.34 -8.79
CA GLU A 42 -14.68 -3.46 -9.24
C GLU A 42 -16.01 -4.17 -9.01
N CYS A 43 -17.03 -3.44 -8.52
CA CYS A 43 -18.35 -4.03 -8.28
C CYS A 43 -18.91 -4.71 -9.53
N SER A 44 -18.63 -4.18 -10.71
CA SER A 44 -19.01 -4.73 -12.03
C SER A 44 -18.61 -6.18 -12.25
N SER A 45 -17.61 -6.68 -11.52
CA SER A 45 -17.14 -8.07 -11.61
C SER A 45 -18.01 -9.07 -10.85
N PHE A 46 -18.92 -8.61 -9.98
CA PHE A 46 -19.73 -9.47 -9.12
C PHE A 46 -21.06 -9.86 -9.75
N ILE A 47 -21.45 -11.12 -9.55
CA ILE A 47 -22.83 -11.57 -9.80
C ILE A 47 -23.75 -11.14 -8.65
N LYS A 48 -25.08 -11.23 -8.86
CA LYS A 48 -26.09 -10.80 -7.88
C LYS A 48 -25.85 -11.30 -6.46
N SER A 49 -25.63 -12.62 -6.31
CA SER A 49 -25.42 -13.24 -4.99
C SER A 49 -24.13 -12.81 -4.28
N GLU A 50 -23.17 -12.27 -5.02
CA GLU A 50 -21.92 -11.74 -4.48
C GLU A 50 -22.05 -10.26 -4.18
N CYS A 51 -22.66 -9.50 -5.09
CA CYS A 51 -22.81 -8.05 -5.01
C CYS A 51 -23.35 -7.58 -3.64
N ASP A 52 -24.41 -8.23 -3.14
CA ASP A 52 -25.06 -7.87 -1.88
C ASP A 52 -24.18 -8.12 -0.64
N LYS A 53 -23.10 -8.91 -0.77
CA LYS A 53 -22.14 -9.18 0.32
C LYS A 53 -21.09 -8.09 0.44
N TRP A 54 -20.87 -7.29 -0.62
CA TRP A 54 -19.88 -6.24 -0.62
C TRP A 54 -20.49 -4.93 -0.13
N TYR A 55 -19.86 -4.35 0.88
CA TYR A 55 -20.34 -3.13 1.52
C TYR A 55 -20.53 -2.00 0.51
N ASP A 56 -19.55 -1.81 -0.38
CA ASP A 56 -19.47 -0.73 -1.35
C ASP A 56 -20.26 -1.00 -2.65
N CYS A 57 -20.97 -2.12 -2.77
CA CYS A 57 -21.65 -2.52 -4.02
C CYS A 57 -23.17 -2.68 -3.87
N LYS A 58 -23.92 -2.47 -4.97
CA LYS A 58 -25.37 -2.70 -5.07
C LYS A 58 -25.73 -3.37 -6.40
N TRP A 59 -26.71 -4.26 -6.37
CA TRP A 59 -27.24 -4.86 -7.60
C TRP A 59 -28.30 -3.94 -8.23
N ASN A 60 -28.10 -3.53 -9.48
CA ASN A 60 -29.06 -2.78 -10.28
C ASN A 60 -29.52 -3.63 -11.47
N GLU A 61 -30.66 -4.30 -11.32
CA GLU A 61 -31.37 -5.17 -12.29
C GLU A 61 -30.52 -6.25 -12.99
N SER A 62 -29.52 -5.84 -13.76
CA SER A 62 -28.65 -6.67 -14.59
C SER A 62 -27.17 -6.63 -14.21
N SER A 63 -26.73 -5.70 -13.38
CA SER A 63 -25.30 -5.53 -13.04
C SER A 63 -25.07 -5.11 -11.60
N CYS A 64 -23.89 -5.39 -11.08
CA CYS A 64 -23.43 -4.90 -9.80
C CYS A 64 -22.68 -3.58 -9.99
N LEU A 65 -23.09 -2.54 -9.28
CA LEU A 65 -22.57 -1.18 -9.38
C LEU A 65 -21.98 -0.77 -8.02
N GLU A 66 -21.09 0.21 -8.04
CA GLU A 66 -20.68 0.89 -6.80
C GLU A 66 -21.89 1.61 -6.20
N LYS A 67 -21.97 1.60 -4.87
CA LYS A 67 -22.93 2.41 -4.14
C LYS A 67 -22.51 3.87 -4.20
N GLU A 68 -23.47 4.71 -4.50
CA GLU A 68 -23.41 6.15 -4.27
C GLU A 68 -23.84 6.42 -2.83
N CYS A 69 -23.52 7.61 -2.30
CA CYS A 69 -23.95 7.95 -0.94
C CYS A 69 -25.48 7.87 -0.79
N SER A 70 -26.22 8.20 -1.85
CA SER A 70 -27.69 8.13 -1.86
C SER A 70 -28.29 6.74 -1.61
N ASP A 71 -27.49 5.67 -1.76
CA ASP A 71 -27.93 4.29 -1.53
C ASP A 71 -27.96 3.89 -0.05
N TYR A 72 -27.30 4.64 0.83
CA TYR A 72 -27.30 4.36 2.25
C TYR A 72 -28.53 4.97 2.91
N THR A 73 -29.42 4.11 3.41
CA THR A 73 -30.71 4.49 3.98
C THR A 73 -30.70 4.65 5.50
N THR A 74 -29.55 4.45 6.14
CA THR A 74 -29.39 4.60 7.60
C THR A 74 -28.10 5.34 7.93
N GLU A 75 -28.14 6.12 9.01
CA GLU A 75 -27.02 6.96 9.46
C GLU A 75 -25.75 6.16 9.76
N ASP A 76 -25.90 4.99 10.40
CA ASP A 76 -24.78 4.10 10.77
C ASP A 76 -24.01 3.53 9.56
N LYS A 77 -24.65 3.51 8.38
CA LYS A 77 -24.03 3.05 7.12
C LYS A 77 -23.53 4.19 6.25
N CYS A 78 -23.86 5.44 6.59
CA CYS A 78 -23.37 6.60 5.86
C CYS A 78 -21.95 6.94 6.32
N THR A 79 -20.96 6.28 5.71
CA THR A 79 -19.55 6.32 6.12
C THR A 79 -18.64 6.74 4.98
N GLY A 80 -17.35 6.99 5.27
CA GLY A 80 -16.35 7.31 4.26
C GLY A 80 -16.46 8.76 3.79
N GLU A 81 -16.69 8.94 2.49
CA GLU A 81 -16.85 10.26 1.85
C GLU A 81 -18.30 10.79 1.91
N CYS A 82 -19.23 10.00 2.45
CA CYS A 82 -20.63 10.34 2.57
C CYS A 82 -20.98 11.03 3.91
N GLN A 83 -22.04 11.84 3.91
CA GLN A 83 -22.58 12.47 5.13
C GLN A 83 -24.10 12.27 5.27
N TRP A 84 -24.56 12.02 6.50
CA TRP A 84 -25.97 11.88 6.83
C TRP A 84 -26.60 13.24 7.13
N LYS A 85 -27.46 13.73 6.24
CA LYS A 85 -28.08 15.06 6.34
C LYS A 85 -29.54 15.02 5.91
N GLY A 86 -30.42 15.55 6.76
CA GLY A 86 -31.85 15.61 6.46
C GLY A 86 -32.52 14.24 6.27
N GLY A 87 -32.01 13.20 6.96
CA GLY A 87 -32.54 11.84 6.87
C GLY A 87 -32.13 11.06 5.61
N LYS A 88 -31.10 11.53 4.90
CA LYS A 88 -30.51 10.87 3.73
C LYS A 88 -29.00 10.92 3.81
N CYS A 89 -28.35 9.92 3.22
CA CYS A 89 -26.91 9.96 3.00
C CYS A 89 -26.63 10.64 1.66
N ILE A 90 -25.75 11.63 1.65
CA ILE A 90 -25.42 12.44 0.47
C ILE A 90 -23.92 12.47 0.24
N ASP A 91 -23.53 12.62 -1.03
CA ASP A 91 -22.17 12.97 -1.41
C ASP A 91 -21.93 14.42 -0.99
N GLU A 92 -21.23 14.61 0.12
CA GLU A 92 -20.85 15.94 0.60
C GLU A 92 -19.34 15.99 0.57
N LYS A 93 -18.81 16.40 -0.59
CA LYS A 93 -17.40 16.75 -0.73
C LYS A 93 -17.15 17.89 0.25
N LYS A 94 -16.52 17.54 1.38
CA LYS A 94 -16.11 18.50 2.39
C LYS A 94 -15.10 19.44 1.74
N GLU A 95 -15.45 20.70 1.63
CA GLU A 95 -14.49 21.75 1.33
C GLU A 95 -13.87 22.21 2.65
N CYS A 96 -12.69 22.86 2.59
CA CYS A 96 -12.06 23.35 3.81
C CYS A 96 -13.03 24.25 4.59
N GLU A 97 -13.79 25.11 3.90
CA GLU A 97 -14.71 26.07 4.52
C GLU A 97 -15.84 25.43 5.36
N ASP A 98 -16.18 24.17 5.09
CA ASP A 98 -17.22 23.44 5.83
C ASP A 98 -16.78 22.98 7.22
N MET A 99 -15.48 23.04 7.53
CA MET A 99 -14.97 22.50 8.78
C MET A 99 -15.25 23.42 9.96
N PRO A 100 -16.02 22.98 10.96
CA PRO A 100 -16.53 23.85 12.01
C PRO A 100 -15.48 24.23 13.06
N ASN A 101 -14.35 23.51 13.11
CA ASN A 101 -13.31 23.73 14.10
C ASN A 101 -11.93 23.29 13.59
N GLU A 102 -10.88 23.73 14.29
CA GLU A 102 -9.48 23.45 13.98
C GLU A 102 -9.16 21.95 13.94
N GLU A 103 -9.79 21.14 14.80
CA GLU A 103 -9.53 19.70 14.86
C GLU A 103 -10.04 18.99 13.60
N SER A 104 -11.26 19.28 13.17
CA SER A 104 -11.83 18.76 11.92
C SER A 104 -11.02 19.23 10.71
N CYS A 105 -10.63 20.51 10.67
CA CYS A 105 -9.79 21.08 9.61
C CYS A 105 -8.43 20.40 9.49
N SER A 106 -7.76 20.17 10.63
CA SER A 106 -6.41 19.57 10.66
C SER A 106 -6.39 18.11 10.20
N ASN A 107 -7.54 17.44 10.13
CA ASN A 107 -7.64 16.06 9.65
C ASN A 107 -7.85 15.97 8.12
N MET A 108 -8.14 17.09 7.47
CA MET A 108 -8.25 17.13 6.01
C MET A 108 -6.87 17.37 5.38
N ALA A 109 -6.57 16.60 4.35
CA ALA A 109 -5.44 16.91 3.47
C ALA A 109 -5.73 18.27 2.80
N GLU A 110 -4.68 19.05 2.54
CA GLU A 110 -4.77 20.31 1.77
C GLU A 110 -5.58 21.44 2.43
N CYS A 111 -6.02 21.30 3.68
CA CYS A 111 -6.66 22.37 4.45
C CYS A 111 -5.79 22.82 5.62
N GLY A 112 -5.99 24.06 6.07
CA GLY A 112 -5.39 24.58 7.30
C GLY A 112 -6.29 25.58 8.02
N TRP A 113 -6.11 25.69 9.34
CA TRP A 113 -6.92 26.57 10.18
C TRP A 113 -6.28 27.95 10.32
N LYS A 114 -7.02 29.00 9.96
CA LYS A 114 -6.57 30.40 10.01
C LYS A 114 -7.75 31.32 10.31
N ASP A 115 -7.54 32.32 11.16
CA ASP A 115 -8.55 33.35 11.47
C ASP A 115 -9.92 32.77 11.87
N ASN A 116 -9.89 31.68 12.66
CA ASN A 116 -11.07 30.93 13.12
C ASN A 116 -11.93 30.35 11.99
N LYS A 117 -11.30 30.05 10.84
CA LYS A 117 -11.89 29.36 9.70
C LYS A 117 -10.92 28.32 9.17
N CYS A 118 -11.44 27.32 8.48
CA CYS A 118 -10.63 26.39 7.74
C CYS A 118 -10.58 26.84 6.27
N ILE A 119 -9.38 26.95 5.72
CA ILE A 119 -9.12 27.43 4.36
C ILE A 119 -8.20 26.46 3.64
N GLU A 120 -8.17 26.52 2.30
CA GLU A 120 -7.21 25.76 1.51
C GLU A 120 -5.77 26.12 1.87
N PHE A 121 -4.90 25.11 1.82
CA PHE A 121 -3.48 25.25 2.10
C PHE A 121 -2.80 26.00 0.95
N THR A 122 -2.17 27.12 1.29
CA THR A 122 -1.35 27.91 0.35
C THR A 122 0.13 27.69 0.63
N GLN A 123 0.58 27.98 1.85
CA GLN A 123 1.97 27.84 2.29
C GLN A 123 2.04 27.73 3.82
N CYS A 124 3.10 27.13 4.34
CA CYS A 124 3.25 26.90 5.79
C CYS A 124 3.18 28.18 6.62
N SER A 125 3.76 29.29 6.14
CA SER A 125 3.76 30.57 6.86
C SER A 125 2.40 31.22 7.02
N ASP A 126 1.36 30.73 6.34
CA ASP A 126 0.03 31.33 6.43
C ASP A 126 -0.77 30.83 7.64
N PHE A 127 -0.28 29.79 8.32
CA PHE A 127 -1.02 29.08 9.37
C PHE A 127 -0.40 29.26 10.75
N THR A 128 -1.29 29.46 11.74
CA THR A 128 -0.97 29.41 13.17
C THR A 128 -1.90 28.39 13.82
N VAL A 129 -1.32 27.36 14.43
CA VAL A 129 -2.07 26.23 15.01
C VAL A 129 -1.93 26.20 16.53
N THR A 130 -2.93 25.69 17.24
CA THR A 130 -2.87 25.65 18.72
C THR A 130 -1.94 24.56 19.26
N LYS A 131 -1.59 23.58 18.43
CA LYS A 131 -0.68 22.46 18.76
C LYS A 131 0.41 22.32 17.72
N ALA A 132 1.67 22.25 18.14
CA ALA A 132 2.82 22.23 17.23
C ALA A 132 2.81 21.06 16.23
N GLU A 133 2.32 19.88 16.62
CA GLU A 133 2.20 18.72 15.74
C GLU A 133 1.23 18.95 14.57
N ARG A 134 0.30 19.90 14.68
CA ARG A 134 -0.65 20.22 13.60
C ARG A 134 0.03 20.92 12.43
N CYS A 135 1.19 21.54 12.60
CA CYS A 135 1.96 21.98 11.43
C CYS A 135 2.38 20.78 10.58
N SER A 136 2.66 19.61 11.16
CA SER A 136 3.20 18.47 10.41
C SER A 136 2.19 17.74 9.51
N VAL A 137 0.89 17.98 9.72
CA VAL A 137 -0.18 17.44 8.86
C VAL A 137 -0.43 18.32 7.62
N LEU A 138 -0.09 19.60 7.69
CA LEU A 138 -0.16 20.51 6.55
C LEU A 138 0.84 20.07 5.47
N LYS A 139 0.31 19.82 4.28
CA LYS A 139 1.08 19.40 3.10
C LYS A 139 0.59 20.17 1.88
N GLY A 140 1.53 20.74 1.13
CA GLY A 140 1.24 21.31 -0.18
C GLY A 140 1.17 20.23 -1.26
N GLU A 141 0.53 20.56 -2.39
CA GLU A 141 0.44 19.69 -3.57
C GLU A 141 1.81 19.22 -4.08
N ASN A 142 2.84 20.05 -3.90
CA ASN A 142 4.22 19.76 -4.29
C ASN A 142 5.00 18.92 -3.25
N GLY A 143 4.33 18.35 -2.25
CA GLY A 143 4.96 17.56 -1.20
C GLY A 143 5.70 18.38 -0.13
N GLU A 144 5.47 19.70 -0.12
CA GLU A 144 5.92 20.60 0.95
C GLU A 144 5.38 20.11 2.28
N ARG A 145 6.21 20.15 3.32
CA ARG A 145 5.82 19.78 4.67
C ARG A 145 6.07 20.95 5.58
N CYS A 146 5.16 21.17 6.53
CA CYS A 146 5.35 22.22 7.52
C CYS A 146 5.86 21.66 8.86
N GLN A 147 6.43 22.55 9.65
CA GLN A 147 6.79 22.32 11.05
C GLN A 147 6.45 23.57 11.87
N ALA A 148 6.35 23.43 13.19
CA ALA A 148 6.17 24.57 14.08
C ALA A 148 7.50 25.35 14.21
N LYS A 149 7.44 26.65 13.94
CA LYS A 149 8.59 27.55 14.02
C LYS A 149 9.15 27.64 15.43
N GLY A 150 10.47 27.49 15.56
CA GLY A 150 11.17 27.62 16.85
C GLY A 150 10.94 26.46 17.83
N VAL A 151 10.22 25.40 17.43
CA VAL A 151 10.02 24.21 18.27
C VAL A 151 11.05 23.15 17.89
N SER A 152 11.97 22.83 18.80
CA SER A 152 12.88 21.70 18.60
C SER A 152 12.12 20.37 18.72
N VAL A 153 12.54 19.36 17.96
CA VAL A 153 11.94 18.01 17.94
C VAL A 153 11.88 17.37 19.33
N THR A 154 12.81 17.72 20.22
CA THR A 154 12.82 17.27 21.62
C THR A 154 11.63 17.76 22.45
N THR A 155 11.04 18.90 22.11
CA THR A 155 9.92 19.51 22.84
C THR A 155 8.57 18.91 22.41
N LEU A 156 8.48 18.34 21.20
CA LEU A 156 7.26 17.71 20.66
C LEU A 156 6.82 16.43 21.39
N PHE A 157 7.67 15.86 22.25
CA PHE A 157 7.28 14.71 23.09
C PHE A 157 6.23 15.09 24.15
N TYR A 158 6.09 16.37 24.45
CA TYR A 158 5.01 16.89 25.29
C TYR A 158 3.79 17.22 24.41
N LYS A 159 3.04 16.19 24.01
CA LYS A 159 1.81 16.23 23.18
C LYS A 159 0.69 17.18 23.66
N HIS A 160 0.89 17.95 24.72
CA HIS A 160 -0.14 18.74 25.39
C HIS A 160 0.27 20.18 25.72
N LEU A 161 1.40 20.67 25.22
CA LEU A 161 1.76 22.09 25.36
C LEU A 161 0.94 22.93 24.36
N ALA A 162 -0.33 23.18 24.70
CA ALA A 162 -1.10 24.25 24.10
C ALA A 162 -0.56 25.58 24.62
N VAL A 163 -0.21 26.49 23.71
CA VAL A 163 0.23 27.85 24.06
C VAL A 163 -0.86 28.81 23.60
N ALA A 164 -1.26 29.76 24.45
CA ALA A 164 -2.35 30.69 24.14
C ALA A 164 -2.09 31.54 22.87
N ALA A 165 -0.83 31.73 22.48
CA ALA A 165 -0.44 32.48 21.28
C ALA A 165 -0.42 31.63 20.00
N GLY A 166 -0.63 30.32 20.08
CA GLY A 166 -0.47 29.39 18.96
C GLY A 166 0.99 29.18 18.53
N PHE A 167 1.18 28.31 17.54
CA PHE A 167 2.44 27.98 16.91
C PHE A 167 2.38 28.40 15.45
N GLN A 168 3.24 29.34 15.07
CA GLN A 168 3.43 29.72 13.67
C GLN A 168 4.04 28.54 12.91
N CYS A 169 3.41 28.12 11.81
CA CYS A 169 3.99 27.10 10.95
C CYS A 169 5.02 27.73 9.99
N GLU A 170 6.02 26.93 9.62
CA GLU A 170 7.05 27.26 8.64
C GLU A 170 7.37 26.03 7.78
N ASN A 171 8.04 26.26 6.65
CA ASN A 171 8.51 25.15 5.81
C ASN A 171 9.47 24.28 6.61
N LYS A 172 9.28 22.97 6.53
CA LYS A 172 10.14 22.00 7.19
C LYS A 172 11.55 22.11 6.65
N VAL A 173 12.49 22.34 7.56
CA VAL A 173 13.91 22.40 7.22
C VAL A 173 14.48 20.99 7.28
N TYR A 174 14.91 20.48 6.14
CA TYR A 174 15.61 19.21 6.07
C TYR A 174 17.08 19.38 6.43
N VAL A 175 17.62 18.41 7.17
CA VAL A 175 19.01 18.43 7.60
C VAL A 175 19.87 17.59 6.66
N ASP A 176 21.07 18.11 6.38
CA ASP A 176 22.11 17.32 5.72
C ASP A 176 22.77 16.40 6.76
N CYS A 177 22.45 15.11 6.71
CA CYS A 177 22.94 14.14 7.69
C CYS A 177 24.46 14.05 7.75
N SER A 178 25.16 14.37 6.65
CA SER A 178 26.62 14.30 6.59
C SER A 178 27.31 15.30 7.54
N LYS A 179 26.59 16.30 8.03
CA LYS A 179 27.09 17.30 8.99
C LYS A 179 27.18 16.77 10.41
N PHE A 180 26.57 15.63 10.73
CA PHE A 180 26.62 15.05 12.07
C PHE A 180 27.81 14.11 12.22
N VAL A 181 28.66 14.40 13.21
CA VAL A 181 29.91 13.66 13.48
C VAL A 181 29.83 12.71 14.67
N THR A 182 28.68 12.66 15.36
CA THR A 182 28.45 11.73 16.48
C THR A 182 27.08 11.07 16.38
N GLU A 183 26.98 9.84 16.89
CA GLU A 183 25.73 9.07 16.97
C GLU A 183 24.63 9.84 17.70
N ALA A 184 24.96 10.47 18.83
CA ALA A 184 24.00 11.22 19.65
C ALA A 184 23.34 12.37 18.89
N THR A 185 24.06 12.99 17.95
CA THR A 185 23.61 14.13 17.12
C THR A 185 22.99 13.71 15.80
N CYS A 186 23.15 12.46 15.36
CA CYS A 186 22.66 11.98 14.07
C CYS A 186 21.14 11.75 14.10
N LYS A 187 20.39 12.86 14.04
CA LYS A 187 18.93 12.89 14.17
C LYS A 187 18.35 13.97 13.26
N GLY A 188 17.08 13.81 12.92
CA GLY A 188 16.34 14.74 12.08
C GLY A 188 15.88 14.11 10.77
N ASP A 189 15.12 14.87 10.01
CA ASP A 189 14.58 14.43 8.72
C ASP A 189 15.46 14.98 7.59
N ALA A 190 15.97 14.10 6.74
CA ALA A 190 16.83 14.44 5.61
C ALA A 190 16.02 14.78 4.36
N THR A 191 14.85 14.15 4.22
CA THR A 191 13.86 14.41 3.18
C THR A 191 12.46 14.14 3.77
N ALA A 192 11.41 14.20 2.94
CA ALA A 192 10.06 13.82 3.35
C ALA A 192 9.94 12.33 3.76
N THR A 193 10.82 11.46 3.27
CA THR A 193 10.78 10.01 3.49
C THR A 193 12.04 9.47 4.18
N ALA A 194 13.14 10.22 4.17
CA ALA A 194 14.41 9.81 4.76
C ALA A 194 14.68 10.51 6.10
N LYS A 195 15.25 9.77 7.05
CA LYS A 195 15.71 10.28 8.34
C LYS A 195 17.21 10.10 8.51
N CYS A 196 17.85 10.99 9.26
CA CYS A 196 19.25 10.79 9.61
C CYS A 196 19.40 9.60 10.56
N GLN A 197 20.29 8.67 10.21
CA GLN A 197 20.57 7.46 10.97
C GLN A 197 22.07 7.20 11.05
N TRP A 198 22.51 6.75 12.22
CA TRP A 198 23.90 6.44 12.48
C TRP A 198 24.21 5.02 12.03
N LYS A 199 25.25 4.88 11.20
CA LYS A 199 25.68 3.59 10.65
C LYS A 199 26.89 3.07 11.43
N SER A 200 27.08 1.75 11.40
CA SER A 200 28.17 1.05 12.10
C SER A 200 29.58 1.48 11.67
N ASP A 201 29.73 2.20 10.55
CA ASP A 201 31.00 2.76 10.09
C ASP A 201 31.37 4.10 10.76
N GLY A 202 30.55 4.56 11.72
CA GLY A 202 30.80 5.78 12.48
C GLY A 202 30.41 7.06 11.72
N LYS A 203 29.52 6.97 10.73
CA LYS A 203 29.00 8.12 9.98
C LYS A 203 27.48 8.19 10.02
N CYS A 204 26.95 9.40 9.81
CA CYS A 204 25.52 9.67 9.74
C CYS A 204 25.04 9.76 8.28
N TYR A 205 23.97 9.04 7.95
CA TYR A 205 23.42 8.96 6.59
C TYR A 205 21.94 9.31 6.57
N ALA A 206 21.48 9.85 5.44
CA ALA A 206 20.05 9.87 5.13
C ALA A 206 19.59 8.44 4.83
N PHE A 207 18.66 7.93 5.62
CA PHE A 207 18.15 6.58 5.53
C PHE A 207 16.66 6.57 5.20
N GLU A 208 16.30 5.83 4.16
CA GLU A 208 14.93 5.53 3.74
C GLU A 208 14.88 4.02 3.46
N LEU A 209 13.93 3.31 4.07
CA LEU A 209 13.78 1.88 3.87
C LEU A 209 12.96 1.60 2.59
N LYS A 210 13.63 1.30 1.47
CA LYS A 210 12.99 0.83 0.22
C LYS A 210 13.10 -0.68 0.09
N THR A 211 14.21 -1.23 0.57
CA THR A 211 14.53 -2.64 0.63
C THR A 211 15.12 -2.97 1.99
N CYS A 212 15.01 -4.22 2.45
CA CYS A 212 15.63 -4.60 3.73
C CYS A 212 17.15 -4.39 3.74
N ARG A 213 17.79 -4.42 2.56
CA ARG A 213 19.23 -4.18 2.40
C ARG A 213 19.63 -2.75 2.72
N ASP A 214 18.71 -1.79 2.60
CA ASP A 214 19.00 -0.40 2.97
C ASP A 214 19.29 -0.28 4.47
N ALA A 215 18.76 -1.20 5.29
CA ALA A 215 19.01 -1.26 6.73
C ALA A 215 20.33 -1.96 7.09
N ASP A 216 21.11 -2.47 6.12
CA ASP A 216 22.39 -3.11 6.38
C ASP A 216 23.38 -2.12 7.03
N GLY A 217 23.91 -2.49 8.20
CA GLY A 217 24.82 -1.66 8.99
C GLY A 217 24.13 -0.64 9.91
N PHE A 218 22.80 -0.59 9.94
CA PHE A 218 22.03 0.19 10.91
C PHE A 218 21.55 -0.73 12.04
N ASN A 219 22.25 -0.73 13.17
CA ASN A 219 22.08 -1.71 14.26
C ASN A 219 20.64 -1.86 14.80
N GLN A 220 19.79 -0.84 14.62
CA GLN A 220 18.44 -0.78 15.18
C GLN A 220 17.31 -0.76 14.12
N MET A 221 17.64 -0.84 12.82
CA MET A 221 16.67 -0.52 11.74
C MET A 221 16.17 -1.72 10.92
N CYS A 222 16.51 -2.94 11.32
CA CYS A 222 15.88 -4.13 10.76
C CYS A 222 14.44 -4.24 11.28
N ASP A 223 13.48 -3.57 10.63
CA ASP A 223 12.08 -3.53 11.05
C ASP A 223 11.51 -4.96 11.09
N PRO A 224 11.13 -5.49 12.27
CA PRO A 224 10.67 -6.87 12.42
C PRO A 224 9.37 -7.16 11.65
N LYS A 225 8.64 -6.13 11.22
CA LYS A 225 7.40 -6.30 10.47
C LYS A 225 7.65 -6.77 9.03
N TYR A 226 8.67 -6.26 8.36
CA TYR A 226 8.93 -6.53 6.93
C TYR A 226 10.27 -7.25 6.69
N CYS A 227 11.24 -7.01 7.58
CA CYS A 227 12.60 -7.51 7.47
C CYS A 227 12.93 -8.42 8.65
N LYS A 228 13.92 -9.28 8.46
CA LYS A 228 14.57 -10.03 9.53
C LYS A 228 16.07 -9.93 9.40
N LYS A 229 16.74 -10.11 10.52
CA LYS A 229 18.19 -10.23 10.56
C LYS A 229 18.58 -11.66 10.17
N ASP A 230 19.47 -11.77 9.20
CA ASP A 230 20.14 -13.00 8.78
C ASP A 230 21.65 -12.77 8.85
N GLY A 231 22.26 -13.20 9.95
CA GLY A 231 23.64 -12.83 10.29
C GLY A 231 23.78 -11.32 10.52
N GLN A 232 24.58 -10.65 9.68
CA GLN A 232 24.77 -9.19 9.71
C GLN A 232 23.89 -8.44 8.70
N LEU A 233 23.07 -9.17 7.95
CA LEU A 233 22.30 -8.65 6.83
C LEU A 233 20.82 -8.56 7.23
N CYS A 234 20.14 -7.55 6.70
CA CYS A 234 18.70 -7.42 6.75
C CYS A 234 18.12 -7.95 5.45
N VAL A 235 17.33 -9.01 5.56
CA VAL A 235 16.66 -9.65 4.44
C VAL A 235 15.16 -9.51 4.57
N ASN A 236 14.46 -9.56 3.43
CA ASN A 236 13.00 -9.60 3.44
C ASN A 236 12.53 -10.82 4.22
N ARG A 237 11.51 -10.64 5.05
CA ARG A 237 10.80 -11.79 5.61
C ARG A 237 10.16 -12.60 4.49
N SER A 238 10.07 -13.89 4.72
CA SER A 238 9.27 -14.85 3.94
C SER A 238 8.13 -15.39 4.80
N CYS A 239 7.12 -15.99 4.17
CA CYS A 239 6.05 -16.65 4.91
C CYS A 239 6.61 -17.73 5.85
N SER A 240 7.71 -18.38 5.50
CA SER A 240 8.42 -19.35 6.36
C SER A 240 8.99 -18.78 7.66
N ASP A 241 9.04 -17.45 7.81
CA ASP A 241 9.42 -16.79 9.06
C ASP A 241 8.25 -16.62 10.04
N ILE A 242 7.04 -17.05 9.66
CA ILE A 242 5.85 -17.00 10.50
C ILE A 242 5.71 -18.36 11.20
N THR A 243 5.75 -18.33 12.52
CA THR A 243 5.79 -19.55 13.35
C THR A 243 4.43 -19.94 13.94
N THR A 244 3.38 -19.15 13.72
CA THR A 244 2.04 -19.41 14.24
C THR A 244 1.00 -19.43 13.13
N GLN A 245 0.05 -20.38 13.21
CA GLN A 245 -1.01 -20.53 12.22
C GLN A 245 -1.88 -19.27 12.12
N ALA A 246 -2.20 -18.64 13.25
CA ALA A 246 -3.05 -17.45 13.31
C ALA A 246 -2.44 -16.24 12.55
N GLN A 247 -1.12 -16.18 12.42
CA GLN A 247 -0.43 -15.11 11.70
C GLN A 247 -0.13 -15.46 10.23
N CYS A 248 -0.32 -16.72 9.82
CA CYS A 248 0.00 -17.21 8.49
C CYS A 248 -1.13 -16.94 7.49
N THR A 249 -1.38 -15.67 7.21
CA THR A 249 -2.43 -15.23 6.28
C THR A 249 -1.83 -14.41 5.15
N SER A 250 -1.18 -13.30 5.47
CA SER A 250 -0.39 -12.52 4.52
C SER A 250 0.80 -11.87 5.21
N LEU A 251 1.87 -11.68 4.44
CA LEU A 251 3.08 -11.01 4.89
C LEU A 251 3.20 -9.66 4.16
N PRO A 252 3.06 -8.51 4.85
CA PRO A 252 3.20 -7.21 4.22
C PRO A 252 4.62 -7.01 3.70
N LYS A 253 4.75 -6.29 2.57
CA LYS A 253 6.04 -5.86 2.04
C LYS A 253 6.38 -4.45 2.53
N ILE A 254 7.64 -4.04 2.33
CA ILE A 254 8.08 -2.66 2.61
C ILE A 254 7.22 -1.65 1.85
N ASP A 255 6.88 -1.98 0.60
CA ASP A 255 5.78 -1.32 -0.11
C ASP A 255 4.47 -1.67 0.61
N SER A 256 3.92 -0.70 1.35
CA SER A 256 2.74 -0.89 2.19
C SER A 256 1.49 -1.30 1.40
N ASN A 257 1.48 -1.05 0.09
CA ASN A 257 0.41 -1.43 -0.82
C ASN A 257 0.52 -2.87 -1.31
N LYS A 258 1.61 -3.58 -0.98
CA LYS A 258 1.83 -4.97 -1.38
C LYS A 258 1.88 -5.90 -0.18
N SER A 259 1.43 -7.13 -0.38
CA SER A 259 1.56 -8.22 0.60
C SER A 259 1.74 -9.55 -0.15
N ILE A 260 2.46 -10.50 0.43
CA ILE A 260 2.51 -11.87 -0.09
C ILE A 260 1.44 -12.68 0.62
N LEU A 261 0.65 -13.45 -0.13
CA LEU A 261 -0.28 -14.40 0.45
C LEU A 261 0.48 -15.59 1.03
N CYS A 262 0.16 -15.96 2.26
CA CYS A 262 0.80 -17.07 2.96
C CYS A 262 -0.23 -18.17 3.25
N LYS A 263 0.22 -19.42 3.32
CA LYS A 263 -0.61 -20.58 3.63
C LYS A 263 0.05 -21.42 4.72
N TRP A 264 -0.72 -21.84 5.72
CA TRP A 264 -0.25 -22.79 6.71
C TRP A 264 -0.21 -24.21 6.11
N GLY A 265 0.98 -24.79 6.07
CA GLY A 265 1.24 -26.12 5.53
C GLY A 265 0.88 -27.25 6.50
N THR A 266 0.79 -28.46 5.96
CA THR A 266 0.56 -29.68 6.76
C THR A 266 1.75 -30.06 7.64
N ASP A 267 2.92 -29.47 7.40
CA ASP A 267 4.15 -29.63 8.18
C ASP A 267 4.22 -28.70 9.41
N ASN A 268 3.12 -28.05 9.77
CA ASN A 268 3.03 -27.03 10.83
C ASN A 268 3.98 -25.85 10.60
N LYS A 269 4.16 -25.46 9.33
CA LYS A 269 4.93 -24.28 8.95
C LYS A 269 4.14 -23.41 8.01
N CYS A 270 4.42 -22.12 8.05
CA CYS A 270 3.86 -21.20 7.08
C CYS A 270 4.71 -21.20 5.80
N ALA A 271 4.07 -21.18 4.64
CA ALA A 271 4.73 -21.15 3.33
C ALA A 271 4.09 -20.08 2.44
N THR A 272 4.80 -19.67 1.39
CA THR A 272 4.20 -18.78 0.39
C THR A 272 3.10 -19.52 -0.36
N ALA A 273 1.94 -18.89 -0.50
CA ALA A 273 0.84 -19.47 -1.23
C ALA A 273 1.05 -19.28 -2.74
N THR A 274 0.91 -20.37 -3.48
CA THR A 274 0.91 -20.41 -4.96
C THR A 274 -0.48 -20.25 -5.54
N ASP A 275 -1.51 -20.39 -4.71
CA ASP A 275 -2.92 -20.25 -5.04
C ASP A 275 -3.69 -19.74 -3.81
N ALA A 276 -4.92 -19.26 -4.04
CA ALA A 276 -5.81 -18.79 -2.98
C ALA A 276 -6.82 -19.87 -2.52
N THR A 277 -6.65 -21.14 -2.90
CA THR A 277 -7.64 -22.21 -2.64
C THR A 277 -7.79 -22.57 -1.17
N HIS A 278 -6.82 -22.20 -0.34
CA HIS A 278 -6.82 -22.42 1.10
C HIS A 278 -7.66 -21.39 1.86
N LEU A 279 -8.03 -20.29 1.21
CA LEU A 279 -8.94 -19.30 1.77
C LEU A 279 -10.37 -19.86 1.68
N ASN A 280 -11.23 -19.40 2.58
CA ASN A 280 -12.67 -19.63 2.54
C ASN A 280 -13.40 -18.33 2.15
N GLU A 281 -14.73 -18.40 2.02
CA GLU A 281 -15.56 -17.26 1.64
C GLU A 281 -15.30 -16.00 2.48
N GLN A 282 -15.18 -16.14 3.80
CA GLN A 282 -14.96 -15.01 4.71
C GLN A 282 -13.53 -14.43 4.55
N THR A 283 -12.53 -15.30 4.58
CA THR A 283 -11.11 -14.90 4.55
C THR A 283 -10.63 -14.48 3.16
N CYS A 284 -11.31 -14.87 2.08
CA CYS A 284 -10.91 -14.56 0.71
C CYS A 284 -10.80 -13.05 0.49
N ASN A 285 -11.82 -12.29 0.87
CA ASN A 285 -11.80 -10.84 0.75
C ASN A 285 -10.86 -10.21 1.79
N ASP A 286 -11.02 -10.57 3.06
CA ASP A 286 -10.32 -9.92 4.18
C ASP A 286 -8.79 -10.06 4.08
N VAL A 287 -8.28 -11.26 3.79
CA VAL A 287 -6.83 -11.53 3.71
C VAL A 287 -6.22 -10.91 2.45
N THR A 288 -6.99 -10.81 1.37
CA THR A 288 -6.52 -10.26 0.10
C THR A 288 -6.82 -8.78 -0.08
N PHE A 289 -7.33 -8.12 0.97
CA PHE A 289 -7.73 -6.71 0.96
C PHE A 289 -8.68 -6.39 -0.21
N GLY A 290 -9.56 -7.33 -0.52
CA GLY A 290 -10.54 -7.23 -1.60
C GLY A 290 -9.97 -7.24 -3.00
N SER A 291 -8.75 -7.74 -3.22
CA SER A 291 -8.23 -8.00 -4.57
C SER A 291 -8.63 -9.37 -5.12
N TYR A 292 -9.26 -10.22 -4.28
CA TYR A 292 -9.84 -11.50 -4.64
C TYR A 292 -11.28 -11.58 -4.10
N HIS A 293 -12.10 -12.42 -4.74
CA HIS A 293 -13.47 -12.70 -4.34
C HIS A 293 -13.81 -14.19 -4.42
N TRP A 294 -14.84 -14.59 -3.68
CA TRP A 294 -15.26 -15.98 -3.58
C TRP A 294 -16.29 -16.32 -4.66
N VAL A 295 -15.90 -17.16 -5.61
CA VAL A 295 -16.73 -17.59 -6.74
C VAL A 295 -16.80 -19.12 -6.77
N THR A 296 -18.00 -19.68 -6.74
CA THR A 296 -18.24 -21.12 -6.91
C THR A 296 -17.34 -22.00 -6.02
N ASN A 297 -17.25 -21.68 -4.71
CA ASN A 297 -16.40 -22.37 -3.72
C ASN A 297 -14.89 -22.23 -3.93
N THR A 298 -14.43 -21.20 -4.66
CA THR A 298 -13.01 -20.92 -4.85
C THR A 298 -12.74 -19.43 -4.68
N CYS A 299 -11.60 -19.07 -4.07
CA CYS A 299 -11.15 -17.69 -4.01
C CYS A 299 -10.38 -17.36 -5.29
N GLN A 300 -10.90 -16.42 -6.08
CA GLN A 300 -10.37 -16.05 -7.40
C GLN A 300 -9.92 -14.61 -7.39
N GLN A 301 -8.81 -14.32 -8.09
CA GLN A 301 -8.34 -12.95 -8.26
C GLN A 301 -9.37 -12.19 -9.09
N CYS A 302 -9.71 -10.98 -8.66
CA CYS A 302 -10.58 -10.14 -9.45
C CYS A 302 -9.89 -9.84 -10.78
N SER A 303 -10.64 -10.04 -11.87
CA SER A 303 -10.10 -10.14 -13.20
C SER A 303 -9.41 -8.84 -13.62
N SER A 304 -8.11 -8.73 -13.38
CA SER A 304 -7.31 -7.66 -13.93
C SER A 304 -7.00 -8.00 -15.40
N ASN A 305 -7.99 -7.95 -16.29
CA ASN A 305 -7.78 -8.14 -17.73
C ASN A 305 -6.93 -9.38 -18.12
N TRP A 306 -6.91 -10.45 -17.32
CA TRP A 306 -6.09 -11.63 -17.63
C TRP A 306 -6.58 -12.32 -18.92
N ILE A 307 -7.86 -12.14 -19.27
CA ILE A 307 -8.41 -12.50 -20.58
C ILE A 307 -7.63 -11.80 -21.69
N LEU A 308 -7.25 -10.52 -21.55
CA LEU A 308 -6.37 -9.86 -22.52
C LEU A 308 -4.99 -10.51 -22.55
N SER A 309 -4.43 -10.91 -21.40
CA SER A 309 -3.13 -11.60 -21.35
C SER A 309 -3.16 -12.97 -22.02
N ILE A 310 -4.24 -13.75 -21.83
CA ILE A 310 -4.43 -15.04 -22.51
C ILE A 310 -4.72 -14.84 -23.99
N MET A 311 -5.55 -13.87 -24.37
CA MET A 311 -5.81 -13.56 -25.77
C MET A 311 -4.53 -13.10 -26.47
N SER A 312 -3.67 -12.30 -25.82
CA SER A 312 -2.35 -11.96 -26.34
C SER A 312 -1.45 -13.19 -26.50
N LEU A 313 -1.46 -14.13 -25.55
CA LEU A 313 -0.68 -15.37 -25.66
C LEU A 313 -1.20 -16.27 -26.80
N ILE A 314 -2.52 -16.42 -26.94
CA ILE A 314 -3.16 -17.18 -28.02
C ILE A 314 -2.83 -16.55 -29.38
N VAL A 315 -2.91 -15.22 -29.50
CA VAL A 315 -2.52 -14.51 -30.73
C VAL A 315 -1.03 -14.71 -31.03
N LEU A 316 -0.16 -14.66 -30.02
CA LEU A 316 1.28 -14.88 -30.20
C LEU A 316 1.57 -16.31 -30.68
N VAL A 317 0.89 -17.31 -30.12
CA VAL A 317 1.01 -18.73 -30.53
C VAL A 317 0.41 -18.96 -31.92
N ALA A 318 -0.65 -18.25 -32.30
CA ALA A 318 -1.27 -18.38 -33.62
C ALA A 318 -0.47 -17.69 -34.75
N LEU A 319 0.42 -16.74 -34.41
CA LEU A 319 1.27 -16.02 -35.35
C LEU A 319 2.65 -16.69 -35.59
N ILE A 320 3.01 -17.69 -34.78
CA ILE A 320 4.25 -18.48 -34.91
C ILE A 320 3.95 -19.78 -35.66
#